data_AF-A0A1V1WYD0-F1
#
_entry.id   AF-A0A1V1WYD0-F1
#
_cell.length_a   1.000
_cell.length_b   1.000
_cell.length_c   1.000
_cell.angle_alpha   90.00
_cell.angle_beta   90.00
_cell.angle_gamma   90.00
#
_symmetry.space_group_name_H-M   'P 1'
#
loop_
_entity.id
_entity.type
_entity.pdbx_description
1 polymer ?
#
loop_
_entity_poly.entity_id
_entity_poly.type
_entity_poly.pdbx_seq_one_letter_code
_entity_poly.pdbx_strand_id
1 'polypeptide(L)'
;MRYLYLITIFFLVLTGFGQMPVFKRYYIADIPGLGWLGQFFVTHYLHYLFAILLLGITAFIITGYFLTNRKKIKITPSGYIRGAVLFGLVITGVLLVIRNLAGSNFPSVLIIFLDLSHLTLVMVLLMAGLYCVIFKRKWYYRSR
;
A
#
# COMPACT_ATOMS: atom_id res chain seq x y z
N MET A 1 -11.13 11.76 -5.83
CA MET A 1 -10.47 11.05 -4.70
C MET A 1 -10.64 9.53 -4.74
N ARG A 2 -11.85 8.96 -4.86
CA ARG A 2 -12.02 7.48 -4.86
C ARG A 2 -11.20 6.75 -5.93
N TYR A 3 -11.34 7.14 -7.20
CA TYR A 3 -10.63 6.46 -8.31
C TYR A 3 -9.11 6.64 -8.20
N LEU A 4 -8.65 7.83 -7.83
CA LEU A 4 -7.24 8.09 -7.59
C LEU A 4 -6.66 7.14 -6.54
N TYR A 5 -7.35 6.97 -5.41
CA TYR A 5 -6.95 6.00 -4.38
C TYR A 5 -6.92 4.56 -4.90
N LEU A 6 -7.95 4.13 -5.64
CA LEU A 6 -8.01 2.76 -6.18
C LEU A 6 -6.88 2.48 -7.17
N ILE A 7 -6.60 3.42 -8.08
CA ILE A 7 -5.49 3.32 -9.03
C ILE A 7 -4.15 3.27 -8.27
N THR A 8 -3.99 4.12 -7.25
CA THR A 8 -2.78 4.15 -6.42
C THR A 8 -2.54 2.80 -5.73
N ILE A 9 -3.55 2.24 -5.08
CA ILE A 9 -3.44 0.93 -4.42
C ILE A 9 -3.18 -0.18 -5.43
N PHE A 10 -3.86 -0.16 -6.59
CA PHE A 10 -3.63 -1.14 -7.64
C PHE A 10 -2.17 -1.16 -8.10
N PHE A 11 -1.61 0.01 -8.43
CA PHE A 11 -0.22 0.07 -8.88
C PHE A 11 0.78 -0.20 -7.77
N LEU A 12 0.51 0.18 -6.51
CA LEU A 12 1.35 -0.21 -5.37
C LEU A 12 1.44 -1.74 -5.24
N VAL A 13 0.31 -2.43 -5.31
CA VAL A 13 0.26 -3.89 -5.24
C VAL A 13 0.98 -4.51 -6.45
N LEU A 14 0.65 -4.06 -7.66
CA LEU A 14 1.25 -4.56 -8.90
C LEU A 14 2.77 -4.41 -8.90
N THR A 15 3.26 -3.20 -8.60
CA THR A 15 4.71 -2.90 -8.59
C THR A 15 5.42 -3.54 -7.41
N GLY A 16 4.78 -3.68 -6.24
CA GLY A 16 5.33 -4.39 -5.09
C GLY A 16 5.57 -5.87 -5.39
N PHE A 17 4.62 -6.55 -6.06
CA PHE A 17 4.85 -7.90 -6.57
C PHE A 17 5.89 -7.95 -7.69
N GLY A 18 6.01 -6.90 -8.50
CA GLY A 18 7.02 -6.79 -9.56
C GLY A 18 8.45 -6.57 -9.07
N GLN A 19 8.63 -6.05 -7.86
CA GLN A 19 9.95 -5.99 -7.20
C GLN A 19 10.45 -7.38 -6.80
N MET A 20 9.53 -8.34 -6.62
CA MET A 20 9.87 -9.76 -6.48
C MET A 20 9.98 -10.40 -7.87
N PRO A 21 10.80 -11.44 -8.08
CA PRO A 21 10.97 -12.08 -9.39
C PRO A 21 9.76 -12.93 -9.82
N VAL A 22 8.54 -12.63 -9.34
CA VAL A 22 7.32 -13.41 -9.59
C VAL A 22 6.90 -13.32 -11.06
N PHE A 23 6.87 -12.11 -11.64
CA PHE A 23 6.39 -11.94 -13.02
C PHE A 23 7.33 -12.52 -14.07
N LYS A 24 8.64 -12.57 -13.79
CA LYS A 24 9.60 -13.31 -14.61
C LYS A 24 9.46 -14.82 -14.41
N ARG A 25 9.33 -15.28 -13.17
CA ARG A 25 9.24 -16.72 -12.85
C ARG A 25 8.01 -17.39 -13.46
N TYR A 26 6.91 -16.66 -13.64
CA TYR A 26 5.66 -17.19 -14.20
C TYR A 26 5.34 -16.63 -15.59
N TYR A 27 6.34 -16.18 -16.35
CA TYR A 27 6.22 -15.76 -17.76
C TYR A 27 5.22 -14.61 -18.02
N ILE A 28 4.78 -13.89 -16.98
CA ILE A 28 3.89 -12.72 -17.10
C ILE A 28 4.62 -11.58 -17.82
N ALA A 29 5.92 -11.44 -17.58
CA ALA A 29 6.75 -10.44 -18.26
C ALA A 29 6.96 -10.74 -19.76
N ASP A 30 6.68 -11.97 -20.22
CA ASP A 30 6.85 -12.37 -21.62
C ASP A 30 5.59 -12.09 -22.46
N ILE A 31 4.49 -11.70 -21.82
CA ILE A 31 3.28 -11.24 -22.51
C ILE A 31 3.59 -9.91 -23.22
N PRO A 32 3.27 -9.76 -24.51
CA PRO A 32 3.50 -8.52 -25.25
C PRO A 32 2.95 -7.28 -24.51
N GLY A 33 3.82 -6.28 -24.29
CA GLY A 33 3.49 -5.05 -23.55
C GLY A 33 3.68 -5.11 -22.03
N LEU A 34 3.96 -6.29 -21.44
CA LEU A 34 4.15 -6.44 -19.99
C LEU A 34 5.62 -6.63 -19.54
N GLY A 35 6.58 -6.53 -20.46
CA GLY A 35 8.01 -6.71 -20.14
C GLY A 35 8.54 -5.79 -19.04
N TRP A 36 7.96 -4.60 -18.87
CA TRP A 36 8.31 -3.66 -17.82
C TRP A 36 8.06 -4.20 -16.40
N LEU A 37 7.09 -5.12 -16.23
CA LEU A 37 6.80 -5.77 -14.96
C LEU A 37 7.97 -6.64 -14.46
N GLY A 38 8.84 -7.09 -15.36
CA GLY A 38 10.05 -7.83 -15.02
C GLY A 38 11.27 -6.94 -14.75
N GLN A 39 11.17 -5.62 -14.92
CA GLN A 39 12.29 -4.70 -14.76
C GLN A 39 12.27 -4.10 -13.34
N PHE A 40 13.25 -4.50 -12.52
CA PHE A 40 13.31 -4.12 -11.11
C PHE A 40 13.34 -2.60 -10.92
N PHE A 41 14.19 -1.86 -11.63
CA PHE A 41 14.27 -0.41 -11.47
C PHE A 41 12.97 0.31 -11.87
N VAL A 42 12.30 -0.15 -12.94
CA VAL A 42 11.03 0.44 -13.37
C VAL A 42 9.95 0.22 -12.32
N THR A 43 9.77 -1.02 -11.86
CA THR A 43 8.81 -1.35 -10.81
C THR A 43 9.14 -0.64 -9.50
N HIS A 44 10.42 -0.51 -9.15
CA HIS A 44 10.87 0.20 -7.95
C HIS A 44 10.57 1.70 -7.98
N TYR A 45 10.87 2.39 -9.09
CA TYR A 45 10.54 3.82 -9.22
C TYR A 45 9.04 4.07 -9.24
N LEU A 46 8.27 3.22 -9.94
CA LEU A 46 6.81 3.34 -9.94
C LEU A 46 6.24 3.07 -8.54
N HIS A 47 6.77 2.09 -7.80
CA HIS A 47 6.32 1.82 -6.44
C HIS A 47 6.51 3.03 -5.53
N TYR A 48 7.67 3.69 -5.59
CA TYR A 48 7.91 4.93 -4.84
C TYR A 48 7.00 6.08 -5.28
N LEU A 49 6.78 6.25 -6.59
CA LEU A 49 5.87 7.28 -7.08
C LEU A 49 4.46 7.11 -6.51
N PHE A 50 3.92 5.89 -6.55
CA PHE A 50 2.59 5.62 -5.98
C PHE A 50 2.58 5.62 -4.44
N ALA A 51 3.71 5.32 -3.79
CA ALA A 51 3.83 5.47 -2.34
C ALA A 51 3.74 6.94 -1.91
N ILE A 52 4.45 7.83 -2.60
CA ILE A 52 4.35 9.29 -2.40
C ILE A 52 2.91 9.75 -2.60
N LEU A 53 2.24 9.27 -3.66
CA LEU A 53 0.85 9.61 -3.94
C LEU A 53 -0.09 9.11 -2.82
N LEU A 54 0.11 7.89 -2.31
CA LEU A 54 -0.66 7.35 -1.19
C LEU A 54 -0.48 8.20 0.08
N LEU A 55 0.76 8.61 0.38
CA LEU A 55 1.05 9.51 1.50
C LEU A 55 0.34 10.85 1.34
N GLY A 56 0.37 11.45 0.14
CA GLY A 56 -0.33 12.69 -0.16
C GLY A 56 -1.85 12.58 -0.01
N ILE A 57 -2.46 11.51 -0.54
CA ILE A 57 -3.90 11.24 -0.39
C ILE A 57 -4.25 11.06 1.10
N THR A 58 -3.43 10.32 1.84
CA THR A 58 -3.64 10.06 3.27
C THR A 58 -3.56 11.35 4.07
N ALA A 59 -2.53 12.17 3.85
CA ALA A 59 -2.38 13.47 4.49
C ALA A 59 -3.56 14.40 4.19
N PHE A 60 -4.01 14.46 2.94
CA PHE A 60 -5.17 15.25 2.54
C PHE A 60 -6.46 14.80 3.25
N ILE A 61 -6.73 13.49 3.31
CA ILE A 61 -7.93 12.93 3.97
C ILE A 61 -7.88 13.18 5.48
N ILE A 62 -6.74 12.95 6.13
CA ILE A 62 -6.56 13.14 7.57
C ILE A 62 -6.77 14.62 7.92
N THR A 63 -6.11 15.52 7.21
CA THR A 63 -6.25 16.98 7.42
C THR A 63 -7.70 17.42 7.22
N GLY A 64 -8.36 16.99 6.15
CA GLY A 64 -9.79 17.29 5.92
C GLY A 64 -10.73 16.69 6.96
N TYR A 65 -10.38 15.54 7.55
CA TYR A 65 -11.13 14.97 8.67
C TYR A 65 -11.02 15.84 9.93
N PHE A 66 -9.81 16.24 10.31
CA PHE A 66 -9.58 17.04 11.51
C PHE A 66 -10.12 18.48 11.41
N LEU A 67 -10.00 19.11 10.24
CA LEU A 67 -10.42 20.51 10.05
C LEU A 67 -11.93 20.69 9.86
N THR A 68 -12.61 19.76 9.18
CA THR A 68 -13.98 20.00 8.70
C THR A 68 -15.00 18.95 9.14
N ASN A 69 -14.58 17.69 9.31
CA ASN A 69 -15.51 16.56 9.31
C ASN A 69 -15.51 15.73 10.60
N ARG A 70 -14.72 16.10 11.62
CA ARG A 70 -14.51 15.28 12.83
C ARG A 70 -15.81 14.88 13.54
N LYS A 71 -16.81 15.77 13.58
CA LYS A 71 -18.13 15.54 14.21
C LYS A 71 -19.15 14.83 13.30
N LYS A 72 -18.88 14.72 11.98
CA LYS A 72 -19.84 14.24 10.96
C LYS A 72 -19.56 12.82 10.47
N ILE A 73 -18.42 12.24 10.82
CA ILE A 73 -17.97 10.94 10.31
C ILE A 73 -17.74 9.99 11.49
N LYS A 74 -18.44 8.85 11.50
CA LYS A 74 -18.19 7.73 12.40
C LYS A 74 -17.47 6.61 11.63
N ILE A 75 -16.26 6.27 12.05
CA ILE A 75 -15.45 5.21 11.42
C ILE A 75 -16.02 3.85 11.85
N THR A 76 -16.13 2.90 10.92
CA THR A 76 -16.61 1.56 11.24
C THR A 76 -15.49 0.69 11.81
N PRO A 77 -15.78 -0.41 12.52
CA PRO A 77 -14.73 -1.34 12.96
C PRO A 77 -13.84 -1.83 11.80
N SER A 78 -14.45 -2.11 10.64
CA SER A 78 -13.74 -2.46 9.41
C SER A 78 -12.84 -1.32 8.88
N GLY A 79 -13.27 -0.07 9.06
CA GLY A 79 -12.45 1.11 8.74
C GLY A 79 -11.23 1.22 9.66
N TYR A 80 -11.39 0.98 10.96
CA TYR A 80 -10.27 0.97 11.91
C TYR A 80 -9.25 -0.13 11.59
N ILE A 81 -9.71 -1.36 11.34
CA ILE A 81 -8.82 -2.48 11.00
C ILE A 81 -8.00 -2.17 9.74
N ARG A 82 -8.66 -1.78 8.66
CA ARG A 82 -7.96 -1.46 7.40
C ARG A 82 -7.06 -0.23 7.53
N GLY A 83 -7.47 0.77 8.32
CA GLY A 83 -6.64 1.93 8.63
C GLY A 83 -5.38 1.56 9.41
N ALA A 84 -5.49 0.67 10.41
CA ALA A 84 -4.35 0.18 11.17
C ALA A 84 -3.37 -0.63 10.30
N VAL A 85 -3.89 -1.50 9.42
CA VAL A 85 -3.07 -2.25 8.46
C VAL A 85 -2.34 -1.31 7.49
N LEU A 86 -3.04 -0.32 6.92
CA LEU A 86 -2.42 0.70 6.06
C LEU A 86 -1.34 1.50 6.80
N PHE A 87 -1.57 1.85 8.06
CA PHE A 87 -0.59 2.57 8.87
C PHE A 87 0.67 1.74 9.09
N GLY A 88 0.52 0.45 9.45
CA GLY A 88 1.66 -0.47 9.56
C GLY A 88 2.39 -0.65 8.22
N LEU A 89 1.66 -0.67 7.10
CA LEU A 89 2.23 -0.77 5.77
C LEU A 89 3.08 0.46 5.42
N VAL A 90 2.61 1.66 5.78
CA VAL A 90 3.36 2.90 5.62
C VAL A 90 4.63 2.89 6.48
N ILE A 91 4.53 2.50 7.76
CA ILE A 91 5.70 2.43 8.66
C ILE A 91 6.76 1.48 8.10
N THR A 92 6.36 0.25 7.79
CA THR A 92 7.28 -0.75 7.25
C THR A 92 7.87 -0.29 5.91
N GLY A 93 7.07 0.30 5.03
CA GLY A 93 7.55 0.86 3.76
C GLY A 93 8.57 1.99 3.94
N VAL A 94 8.35 2.91 4.88
CA VAL A 94 9.30 3.98 5.21
C VAL A 94 10.62 3.41 5.73
N LEU A 95 10.58 2.42 6.63
CA LEU A 95 11.79 1.75 7.11
C LEU A 95 12.54 1.03 5.98
N LEU A 96 11.82 0.44 5.02
CA LEU A 96 12.38 -0.19 3.82
C LEU A 96 12.99 0.85 2.85
N VAL A 97 12.51 2.09 2.84
CA VAL A 97 13.16 3.19 2.12
C VAL A 97 14.45 3.59 2.83
N ILE A 98 14.40 3.74 4.16
CA ILE A 98 15.55 4.19 4.98
C ILE A 98 16.71 3.20 4.88
N ARG A 99 16.45 1.89 4.86
CA ARG A 99 17.52 0.90 4.64
C ARG A 99 18.25 1.07 3.29
N ASN A 100 17.60 1.65 2.29
CA ASN A 100 18.17 1.86 0.96
C ASN A 100 18.96 3.17 0.86
N LEU A 101 18.93 4.03 1.90
CA LEU A 101 19.72 5.25 1.92
C LEU A 101 21.19 4.95 2.21
N ALA A 102 22.09 5.71 1.56
CA ALA A 102 23.53 5.60 1.80
C ALA A 102 23.84 5.84 3.28
N GLY A 103 24.60 4.93 3.90
CA GLY A 103 25.00 5.02 5.32
C GLY A 103 24.05 4.31 6.30
N SER A 104 22.96 3.69 5.83
CA SER A 104 22.07 2.90 6.70
C SER A 104 22.62 1.48 6.92
N ASN A 105 22.88 1.12 8.18
CA ASN A 105 23.43 -0.19 8.57
C ASN A 105 22.40 -1.01 9.34
N PHE A 106 21.31 -1.41 8.68
CA PHE A 106 20.29 -2.24 9.32
C PHE A 106 20.78 -3.69 9.43
N PRO A 107 20.59 -4.37 10.58
CA PRO A 107 20.92 -5.80 10.69
C PRO A 107 20.12 -6.63 9.68
N SER A 108 20.73 -7.67 9.12
CA SER A 108 20.07 -8.54 8.11
C SER A 108 18.76 -9.16 8.61
N VAL A 109 18.70 -9.53 9.90
CA VAL A 109 17.49 -10.06 10.53
C VAL A 109 16.35 -9.03 10.51
N LEU A 110 16.65 -7.75 10.76
CA LEU A 110 15.67 -6.67 10.71
C LEU A 110 15.17 -6.44 9.27
N ILE A 111 16.07 -6.49 8.28
CA ILE A 111 15.72 -6.35 6.85
C ILE A 111 14.73 -7.45 6.44
N ILE A 112 15.01 -8.70 6.76
CA ILE A 112 14.13 -9.84 6.45
C ILE A 112 12.78 -9.69 7.15
N PHE A 113 12.79 -9.32 8.43
CA PHE A 113 11.57 -9.08 9.20
C PHE A 113 10.72 -7.97 8.56
N LEU A 114 11.35 -6.87 8.14
CA LEU A 114 10.67 -5.76 7.48
C LEU A 114 10.07 -6.18 6.13
N ASP A 115 10.79 -6.93 5.30
CA ASP A 115 10.26 -7.42 4.02
C ASP A 115 9.06 -8.36 4.22
N LEU A 116 9.18 -9.34 5.12
CA LEU A 116 8.11 -10.31 5.42
C LEU A 116 6.90 -9.65 6.06
N SER A 117 7.11 -8.72 7.00
CA SER A 117 6.01 -7.98 7.63
C SER A 117 5.31 -7.07 6.63
N HIS A 118 6.05 -6.37 5.77
CA HIS A 118 5.46 -5.53 4.73
C HIS A 118 4.61 -6.36 3.75
N LEU A 119 5.14 -7.48 3.25
CA LEU A 119 4.39 -8.41 2.40
C LEU A 119 3.14 -8.94 3.10
N THR A 120 3.28 -9.39 4.35
CA THR A 120 2.15 -9.91 5.14
C THR A 120 1.06 -8.85 5.30
N LEU A 121 1.43 -7.60 5.60
CA LEU A 121 0.49 -6.49 5.73
C LEU A 121 -0.25 -6.20 4.43
N VAL A 122 0.42 -6.25 3.27
CA VAL A 122 -0.26 -6.13 1.96
C VAL A 122 -1.27 -7.26 1.77
N MET A 123 -0.89 -8.50 2.09
CA MET A 123 -1.79 -9.66 1.94
C MET A 123 -3.01 -9.54 2.85
N VAL A 124 -2.83 -9.13 4.11
CA VAL A 124 -3.93 -8.86 5.05
C VAL A 124 -4.83 -7.73 4.53
N LEU A 125 -4.25 -6.66 3.97
CA LEU A 125 -5.02 -5.56 3.40
C LEU A 125 -5.88 -6.02 2.22
N LEU A 126 -5.33 -6.84 1.32
CA LEU A 126 -6.04 -7.38 0.16
C LEU A 126 -7.19 -8.31 0.60
N MET A 127 -6.94 -9.21 1.55
CA MET A 127 -7.96 -10.09 2.12
C MET A 127 -9.07 -9.31 2.83
N ALA A 128 -8.70 -8.32 3.65
CA ALA A 128 -9.68 -7.44 4.30
C ALA A 128 -10.48 -6.62 3.28
N GLY A 129 -9.85 -6.17 2.20
CA GLY A 129 -10.50 -5.50 1.08
C GLY A 129 -11.53 -6.38 0.40
N LEU A 130 -11.14 -7.60 0.01
CA LEU A 130 -12.02 -8.59 -0.60
C LEU A 130 -13.21 -8.94 0.29
N TYR A 131 -12.96 -9.20 1.57
CA TYR A 131 -14.02 -9.42 2.57
C TYR A 131 -15.00 -8.23 2.61
N CYS A 132 -14.50 -6.99 2.63
CA CYS A 132 -15.37 -5.83 2.67
C CYS A 132 -16.21 -5.65 1.39
N VAL A 133 -15.70 -6.05 0.23
CA VAL A 133 -16.44 -6.03 -1.03
C VAL A 133 -17.57 -7.06 -0.99
N ILE A 134 -17.28 -8.30 -0.59
CA ILE A 134 -18.26 -9.40 -0.51
C ILE A 134 -19.39 -9.05 0.48
N PHE A 135 -19.03 -8.60 1.68
CA PHE A 135 -19.99 -8.30 2.75
C PHE A 135 -20.48 -6.84 2.75
N LYS A 136 -20.19 -6.07 1.70
CA LYS A 136 -20.60 -4.65 1.51
C LYS A 136 -20.28 -3.76 2.74
N ARG A 137 -19.15 -4.02 3.42
CA ARG A 137 -18.74 -3.29 4.63
C ARG A 137 -18.15 -1.93 4.26
N LYS A 138 -18.75 -0.86 4.78
CA LYS A 138 -18.31 0.53 4.54
C LYS A 138 -17.15 0.91 5.45
N TRP A 139 -16.31 1.84 4.98
CA TRP A 139 -15.19 2.39 5.75
C TRP A 139 -15.65 3.32 6.87
N TYR A 140 -16.66 4.13 6.60
CA TYR A 140 -17.25 5.07 7.55
C TYR A 140 -18.74 5.25 7.25
N TYR A 141 -19.47 5.72 8.26
CA TYR A 141 -20.81 6.24 8.11
C TYR A 141 -20.77 7.76 8.25
N ARG A 142 -21.53 8.46 7.40
CA ARG A 142 -21.76 9.89 7.55
C ARG A 142 -22.95 10.05 8.50
N SER A 143 -22.74 10.69 9.64
CA SER A 143 -23.83 11.10 10.51
C SER A 143 -24.69 12.10 9.73
N ARG A 144 -26.02 11.93 9.78
CA ARG A 144 -26.94 12.99 9.37
C ARG A 144 -26.71 14.21 10.25
#